data_AF-A0A4R4YMM5-F1
#
_entry.id   AF-A0A4R4YMM5-F1
#
_cell.length_a   1.000
_cell.length_b   1.000
_cell.length_c   1.000
_cell.angle_alpha   90.00
_cell.angle_beta   90.00
_cell.angle_gamma   90.00
#
_symmetry.space_group_name_H-M   'P 1'
#
loop_
_entity.id
_entity.type
_entity.pdbx_description
1 polymer ?
#
loop_
_entity_poly.entity_id
_entity_poly.type
_entity_poly.pdbx_seq_one_letter_code
_entity_poly.pdbx_strand_id
1 'polypeptide(L)'
;MHTLRAAAPADYDAIAAVVDDWWGRPVLASLPRLFLDHFHRTSLIAQGPGGGMAGFLVGFPSPSLPGEAYIHFVGVAPEARGSGLGRTMYERFFDLARGEGRHVVRAITAPVNTASIAFHRRMGFTADGPVPEYHGPGTAMMTFTRKL
;
A
#
# COMPACT_ATOMS: atom_id res chain seq x y z
N MET A 1 -10.59 -17.85 -7.18
CA MET A 1 -9.21 -17.40 -6.90
C MET A 1 -9.15 -15.88 -7.07
N HIS A 2 -8.35 -15.16 -6.29
CA HIS A 2 -8.17 -13.72 -6.50
C HIS A 2 -7.29 -13.47 -7.72
N THR A 3 -7.59 -12.44 -8.51
CA THR A 3 -6.75 -11.98 -9.62
C THR A 3 -6.24 -10.57 -9.33
N LEU A 4 -5.05 -10.25 -9.84
CA LEU A 4 -4.48 -8.91 -9.75
C LEU A 4 -4.47 -8.25 -11.14
N ARG A 5 -4.79 -6.96 -11.17
CA ARG A 5 -4.63 -6.11 -12.34
C ARG A 5 -4.04 -4.76 -11.94
N ALA A 6 -3.51 -4.03 -12.92
CA ALA A 6 -3.22 -2.62 -12.73
C ALA A 6 -4.53 -1.88 -12.38
N ALA A 7 -4.41 -0.85 -11.55
CA ALA A 7 -5.50 0.07 -11.31
C ALA A 7 -5.76 0.95 -12.55
N ALA A 8 -6.94 1.54 -12.59
CA ALA A 8 -7.34 2.60 -13.51
C ALA A 8 -7.84 3.82 -12.70
N PRO A 9 -7.86 5.04 -13.27
CA PRO A 9 -8.34 6.22 -12.56
C PRO A 9 -9.77 6.08 -12.00
N ALA A 10 -10.63 5.33 -12.71
CA ALA A 10 -12.01 5.06 -12.30
C ALA A 10 -12.13 4.16 -11.06
N ASP A 11 -11.09 3.41 -10.69
CA ASP A 11 -11.11 2.57 -9.48
C ASP A 11 -11.14 3.39 -8.19
N TYR A 12 -10.87 4.70 -8.26
CA TYR A 12 -10.88 5.55 -7.08
C TYR A 12 -12.24 5.54 -6.40
N ASP A 13 -13.33 5.62 -7.17
CA ASP A 13 -14.67 5.68 -6.61
C ASP A 13 -15.03 4.36 -5.90
N ALA A 14 -14.58 3.23 -6.43
CA ALA A 14 -14.73 1.93 -5.79
C ALA A 14 -13.94 1.84 -4.47
N ILE A 15 -12.72 2.38 -4.43
CA ILE A 15 -11.92 2.44 -3.19
C ILE A 15 -12.57 3.38 -2.17
N ALA A 16 -12.95 4.58 -2.61
CA ALA A 16 -13.55 5.60 -1.76
C ALA A 16 -14.86 5.13 -1.12
N ALA A 17 -15.64 4.32 -1.84
CA ALA A 17 -16.88 3.74 -1.34
C ALA A 17 -16.70 2.73 -0.20
N VAL A 18 -15.49 2.17 0.00
CA VAL A 18 -15.28 1.06 0.96
C VAL A 18 -14.17 1.29 1.99
N VAL A 19 -13.26 2.24 1.75
CA VAL A 19 -12.00 2.32 2.51
C VAL A 19 -12.22 2.64 3.99
N ASP A 20 -13.18 3.51 4.31
CA ASP A 20 -13.49 3.88 5.69
C ASP A 20 -14.12 2.70 6.44
N ASP A 21 -15.01 1.96 5.79
CA ASP A 21 -15.64 0.75 6.35
C ASP A 21 -14.61 -0.35 6.58
N TRP A 22 -13.69 -0.55 5.65
CA TRP A 22 -12.60 -1.51 5.82
C TRP A 22 -11.70 -1.17 7.01
N TRP A 23 -11.50 0.12 7.30
CA TRP A 23 -10.73 0.58 8.45
C TRP A 23 -11.53 0.70 9.74
N GLY A 24 -12.87 0.72 9.66
CA GLY A 24 -13.76 1.04 10.78
C GLY A 24 -13.64 2.49 11.28
N ARG A 25 -13.07 3.38 10.46
CA ARG A 25 -12.89 4.81 10.77
C ARG A 25 -12.57 5.61 9.50
N PRO A 26 -12.77 6.94 9.50
CA PRO A 26 -12.37 7.79 8.38
C PRO A 26 -10.87 7.71 8.09
N VAL A 27 -10.52 7.28 6.88
CA VAL A 27 -9.16 7.23 6.35
C VAL A 27 -9.05 7.70 4.91
N LEU A 28 -10.17 7.88 4.19
CA LEU A 28 -10.19 8.33 2.79
C LEU A 28 -9.33 9.57 2.54
N ALA A 29 -9.28 10.52 3.47
CA ALA A 29 -8.43 11.72 3.36
C ALA A 29 -6.93 11.41 3.21
N SER A 30 -6.49 10.21 3.60
CA SER A 30 -5.12 9.72 3.44
C SER A 30 -4.84 9.23 2.02
N LEU A 31 -5.86 9.02 1.20
CA LEU A 31 -5.76 8.66 -0.20
C LEU A 31 -6.55 9.65 -1.07
N PRO A 32 -6.04 10.88 -1.29
CA PRO A 32 -6.61 11.80 -2.26
C PRO A 32 -6.65 11.23 -3.69
N ARG A 33 -7.64 11.66 -4.47
CA ARG A 33 -7.88 11.20 -5.85
C ARG A 33 -6.67 11.26 -6.79
N LEU A 34 -5.79 12.24 -6.59
CA LEU A 34 -4.55 12.40 -7.36
C LEU A 34 -3.73 11.11 -7.45
N PHE A 35 -3.80 10.24 -6.43
CA PHE A 35 -3.02 9.02 -6.42
C PHE A 35 -3.42 8.05 -7.53
N LEU A 36 -4.71 7.93 -7.84
CA LEU A 36 -5.14 7.11 -8.98
C LEU A 36 -5.18 7.89 -10.29
N ASP A 37 -5.34 9.21 -10.26
CA ASP A 37 -5.22 10.01 -11.48
C ASP A 37 -3.79 9.90 -12.07
N HIS A 38 -2.75 9.94 -11.23
CA HIS A 38 -1.35 9.98 -11.68
C HIS A 38 -0.56 8.68 -11.51
N PHE A 39 -0.90 7.83 -10.53
CA PHE A 39 -0.11 6.66 -10.18
C PHE A 39 -0.87 5.32 -10.30
N HIS A 40 -1.98 5.28 -11.05
CA HIS A 40 -2.73 4.03 -11.25
C HIS A 40 -1.91 2.93 -11.92
N ARG A 41 -1.00 3.27 -12.84
CA ARG A 41 -0.20 2.29 -13.63
C ARG A 41 0.72 1.42 -12.76
N THR A 42 1.15 1.95 -11.62
CA THR A 42 2.00 1.27 -10.64
C THR A 42 1.22 0.81 -9.41
N SER A 43 -0.09 1.03 -9.41
CA SER A 43 -1.02 0.61 -8.37
C SER A 43 -1.79 -0.63 -8.82
N LEU A 44 -2.29 -1.40 -7.87
CA LEU A 44 -2.91 -2.70 -8.10
C LEU A 44 -4.32 -2.74 -7.53
N ILE A 45 -5.21 -3.42 -8.24
CA ILE A 45 -6.52 -3.87 -7.74
C ILE A 45 -6.50 -5.39 -7.68
N ALA A 46 -6.93 -5.91 -6.53
CA ALA A 46 -7.23 -7.31 -6.35
C ALA A 46 -8.74 -7.54 -6.54
N GLN A 47 -9.09 -8.44 -7.45
CA GLN A 47 -10.47 -8.84 -7.68
C GLN A 47 -10.74 -10.19 -7.03
N GLY A 48 -11.87 -10.29 -6.34
CA GLY A 48 -12.39 -11.54 -5.80
C GLY A 48 -13.00 -12.43 -6.88
N PRO A 49 -13.37 -13.68 -6.54
CA PRO A 49 -13.98 -14.63 -7.47
C PRO A 49 -15.26 -14.12 -8.16
N GLY A 50 -16.00 -13.22 -7.51
CA GLY A 50 -17.21 -12.60 -8.06
C GLY A 50 -16.97 -11.29 -8.82
N GLY A 51 -15.72 -10.94 -9.13
CA GLY A 51 -15.34 -9.71 -9.85
C GLY A 51 -15.28 -8.44 -8.99
N GLY A 52 -15.85 -8.46 -7.78
CA GLY A 52 -15.77 -7.37 -6.81
C GLY A 52 -14.34 -7.14 -6.29
N MET A 53 -14.06 -5.91 -5.84
CA MET A 53 -12.74 -5.55 -5.30
C MET A 53 -12.52 -6.19 -3.93
N ALA A 54 -11.48 -7.02 -3.81
CA ALA A 54 -11.07 -7.69 -2.58
C ALA A 54 -9.86 -7.03 -1.91
N GLY A 55 -9.20 -6.09 -2.61
CA GLY A 55 -8.07 -5.34 -2.08
C GLY A 55 -7.50 -4.37 -3.11
N PHE A 56 -6.64 -3.49 -2.65
CA PHE A 56 -5.91 -2.55 -3.50
C PHE A 56 -4.55 -2.22 -2.89
N LEU A 57 -3.60 -1.84 -3.72
CA LEU A 57 -2.29 -1.30 -3.32
C LEU A 57 -1.98 -0.09 -4.18
N VAL A 58 -1.74 1.04 -3.54
CA VAL A 58 -1.30 2.30 -4.16
C VAL A 58 0.18 2.49 -3.89
N GLY A 59 0.98 2.53 -4.95
CA GLY A 59 2.41 2.74 -4.86
C GLY A 59 2.99 3.30 -6.15
N PHE A 60 4.17 3.90 -6.06
CA PHE A 60 4.79 4.65 -7.15
C PHE A 60 6.31 4.72 -7.01
N PRO A 61 7.05 4.86 -8.13
CA PRO A 61 8.48 5.17 -8.10
C PRO A 61 8.69 6.60 -7.57
N SER A 62 9.78 6.82 -6.84
CA SER A 62 10.18 8.17 -6.44
C SER A 62 10.86 8.89 -7.59
N PRO A 63 10.40 10.09 -8.00
CA PRO A 63 11.10 10.89 -9.01
C PRO A 63 12.43 11.45 -8.47
N SER A 64 12.50 11.74 -7.17
CA SER A 64 13.68 12.34 -6.53
C SER A 64 14.72 11.33 -6.07
N LEU A 65 14.30 10.08 -5.88
CA LEU A 65 15.17 8.96 -5.47
C LEU A 65 14.99 7.82 -6.47
N PRO A 66 15.68 7.85 -7.64
CA PRO A 66 15.40 6.93 -8.76
C PRO A 66 15.56 5.43 -8.42
N GLY A 67 16.29 5.10 -7.36
CA GLY A 67 16.43 3.73 -6.86
C GLY A 67 15.25 3.22 -6.02
N GLU A 68 14.31 4.09 -5.66
CA GLU A 68 13.27 3.82 -4.67
C GLU A 68 11.85 3.82 -5.27
N ALA A 69 11.01 2.94 -4.73
CA ALA A 69 9.56 3.02 -4.86
C ALA A 69 8.91 3.13 -3.47
N TYR A 70 7.71 3.66 -3.42
CA TYR A 70 6.97 3.90 -2.19
C TYR A 70 5.61 3.22 -2.23
N ILE A 71 5.25 2.46 -1.20
CA ILE A 71 3.90 1.97 -0.99
C ILE A 71 3.19 2.96 -0.07
N HIS A 72 2.22 3.68 -0.63
CA HIS A 72 1.50 4.74 0.06
C HIS A 72 0.32 4.22 0.87
N PHE A 73 -0.51 3.38 0.25
CA PHE A 73 -1.73 2.88 0.88
C PHE A 73 -2.05 1.48 0.38
N VAL A 74 -2.43 0.57 1.27
CA VAL A 74 -2.81 -0.79 0.90
C VAL A 74 -3.96 -1.26 1.76
N GLY A 75 -5.03 -1.78 1.15
CA GLY A 75 -6.20 -2.30 1.83
C GLY A 75 -6.57 -3.71 1.36
N VAL A 76 -7.06 -4.52 2.29
CA VAL A 76 -7.66 -5.83 2.01
C VAL A 76 -9.03 -5.86 2.65
N ALA A 77 -10.03 -6.28 1.86
CA ALA A 77 -11.41 -6.44 2.31
C ALA A 77 -11.46 -7.32 3.58
N PRO A 78 -12.25 -6.99 4.61
CA PRO A 78 -12.31 -7.74 5.86
C PRO A 78 -12.44 -9.25 5.70
N GLU A 79 -13.34 -9.68 4.81
CA GLU A 79 -13.63 -11.08 4.46
C GLU A 79 -12.49 -11.79 3.70
N ALA A 80 -11.57 -11.03 3.09
CA ALA A 80 -10.40 -11.54 2.39
C ALA A 80 -9.12 -11.50 3.24
N ARG A 81 -9.17 -11.04 4.50
CA ARG A 81 -8.01 -11.03 5.40
C ARG A 81 -7.58 -12.45 5.77
N GLY A 82 -6.28 -12.61 6.04
CA GLY A 82 -5.70 -13.93 6.34
C GLY A 82 -5.54 -14.86 5.13
N SER A 83 -6.08 -14.51 3.95
CA SER A 83 -5.97 -15.31 2.72
C SER A 83 -4.61 -15.29 2.04
N GLY A 84 -3.69 -14.41 2.49
CA GLY A 84 -2.43 -14.12 1.80
C GLY A 84 -2.51 -13.03 0.73
N LEU A 85 -3.70 -12.47 0.45
CA LEU A 85 -3.87 -11.48 -0.64
C LEU A 85 -2.96 -10.24 -0.52
N GLY A 86 -2.73 -9.73 0.69
CA GLY A 86 -1.80 -8.62 0.93
C GLY A 86 -0.36 -8.96 0.52
N ARG A 87 0.09 -10.20 0.78
CA ARG A 87 1.41 -10.69 0.34
C ARG A 87 1.47 -10.71 -1.19
N THR A 88 0.45 -11.26 -1.85
CA THR A 88 0.38 -11.33 -3.32
C THR A 88 0.46 -9.94 -3.95
N MET A 89 -0.24 -8.95 -3.41
CA MET A 89 -0.16 -7.56 -3.90
C MET A 89 1.24 -6.96 -3.72
N TYR A 90 1.87 -7.17 -2.55
CA TYR A 90 3.23 -6.67 -2.31
C TYR A 90 4.27 -7.32 -3.22
N GLU A 91 4.22 -8.64 -3.39
CA GLU A 91 5.13 -9.36 -4.28
C GLU A 91 4.99 -8.87 -5.72
N ARG A 92 3.75 -8.67 -6.19
CA ARG A 92 3.50 -8.09 -7.51
C ARG A 92 4.04 -6.66 -7.63
N PHE A 93 3.90 -5.84 -6.59
CA PHE A 93 4.45 -4.48 -6.58
C PHE A 93 5.99 -4.49 -6.58
N PHE A 94 6.62 -5.42 -5.88
CA PHE A 94 8.08 -5.58 -5.91
C PHE A 94 8.58 -5.93 -7.31
N ASP A 95 7.88 -6.81 -8.02
CA ASP A 95 8.22 -7.15 -9.40
C ASP A 95 8.07 -5.96 -10.35
N LEU A 96 7.01 -5.15 -10.18
CA LEU A 96 6.85 -3.90 -10.93
C LEU A 96 8.01 -2.92 -10.64
N ALA A 97 8.35 -2.75 -9.36
CA ALA A 97 9.45 -1.88 -8.95
C ALA A 97 10.79 -2.34 -9.54
N ARG A 98 11.10 -3.65 -9.52
CA ARG A 98 12.29 -4.19 -10.19
C ARG A 98 12.26 -3.95 -11.70
N GLY A 99 11.11 -4.15 -12.34
CA GLY A 99 10.92 -3.90 -13.77
C GLY A 99 11.18 -2.45 -14.18
N GLU A 100 10.99 -1.49 -13.26
CA GLU A 100 11.32 -0.08 -13.44
C GLU A 100 12.74 0.31 -12.95
N GLY A 101 13.58 -0.66 -12.62
CA GLY A 101 14.96 -0.43 -12.18
C GLY A 101 15.08 0.05 -10.72
N ARG A 102 14.03 -0.08 -9.90
CA ARG A 102 14.08 0.24 -8.47
C ARG A 102 14.67 -0.94 -7.70
N HIS A 103 15.44 -0.64 -6.66
CA HIS A 103 16.10 -1.64 -5.82
C HIS A 103 15.77 -1.48 -4.33
N VAL A 104 14.95 -0.48 -3.97
CA VAL A 104 14.46 -0.26 -2.60
C VAL A 104 12.97 0.06 -2.63
N VAL A 105 12.21 -0.48 -1.68
CA VAL A 105 10.83 -0.09 -1.39
C VAL A 105 10.73 0.50 0.00
N ARG A 106 9.98 1.60 0.11
CA ARG A 106 9.71 2.35 1.33
C ARG A 106 8.21 2.30 1.66
N ALA A 107 7.89 2.38 2.95
CA ALA A 107 6.54 2.58 3.46
C ALA A 107 6.61 3.14 4.89
N ILE A 108 5.47 3.52 5.47
CA ILE A 108 5.38 3.96 6.87
C ILE A 108 4.13 3.42 7.55
N THR A 109 4.09 3.47 8.87
CA THR A 109 2.86 3.28 9.66
C THR A 109 2.96 3.97 11.01
N ALA A 110 1.82 4.24 11.67
CA ALA A 110 1.82 4.70 13.05
C ALA A 110 2.43 3.64 14.00
N PRO A 111 3.17 4.03 15.06
CA PRO A 111 3.80 3.11 16.02
C PRO A 111 2.83 2.13 16.69
N VAL A 112 1.59 2.57 16.92
CA VAL A 112 0.54 1.74 17.54
C VAL A 112 -0.01 0.66 16.63
N ASN A 113 0.27 0.72 15.32
CA ASN A 113 -0.22 -0.26 14.34
C ASN A 113 0.70 -1.49 14.28
N THR A 114 0.68 -2.26 15.36
CA THR A 114 1.50 -3.48 15.53
C THR A 114 1.23 -4.52 14.45
N ALA A 115 0.00 -4.62 13.94
CA ALA A 115 -0.37 -5.49 12.83
C ALA A 115 0.37 -5.13 11.53
N SER A 116 0.42 -3.84 11.18
CA SER A 116 1.18 -3.36 10.02
C SER A 116 2.68 -3.59 10.17
N ILE A 117 3.25 -3.32 11.35
CA ILE A 117 4.67 -3.57 11.64
C ILE A 117 5.00 -5.06 11.46
N ALA A 118 4.20 -5.95 12.03
CA ALA A 118 4.40 -7.39 11.91
C ALA A 118 4.24 -7.87 10.45
N PHE A 119 3.27 -7.32 9.71
CA PHE A 119 3.07 -7.61 8.30
C PHE A 119 4.29 -7.19 7.45
N HIS A 120 4.75 -5.95 7.58
CA HIS A 120 5.91 -5.45 6.83
C HIS A 120 7.19 -6.25 7.16
N ARG A 121 7.41 -6.63 8.43
CA ARG A 121 8.51 -7.52 8.81
C ARG A 121 8.42 -8.88 8.11
N ARG A 122 7.24 -9.50 8.03
CA ARG A 122 7.02 -10.76 7.28
C ARG A 122 7.20 -10.61 5.77
N MET A 123 6.97 -9.42 5.25
CA MET A 123 7.29 -9.04 3.87
C MET A 123 8.77 -8.70 3.70
N GLY A 124 9.60 -8.82 4.75
CA GLY A 124 11.05 -8.61 4.75
C GLY A 124 11.46 -7.14 4.63
N PHE A 125 10.67 -6.23 5.17
CA PHE A 125 11.12 -4.88 5.48
C PHE A 125 11.85 -4.85 6.83
N THR A 126 12.90 -4.04 6.90
CA THR A 126 13.38 -3.49 8.18
C THR A 126 12.41 -2.42 8.64
N ALA A 127 12.10 -2.40 9.94
CA ALA A 127 11.22 -1.43 10.57
C ALA A 127 12.00 -0.59 11.57
N ASP A 128 12.15 0.70 11.27
CA ASP A 128 12.94 1.65 12.05
C ASP A 128 12.04 2.73 12.67
N GLY A 129 12.43 3.23 13.84
CA GLY A 129 11.71 4.26 14.59
C GLY A 129 11.15 3.76 15.94
N PRO A 130 10.23 4.51 16.57
CA PRO A 130 9.50 5.65 16.00
C PRO A 130 10.41 6.84 15.65
N VAL A 131 10.21 7.42 14.46
CA VAL A 131 10.79 8.71 14.08
C VAL A 131 9.86 9.79 14.62
N PRO A 132 10.31 10.64 15.57
CA PRO A 132 9.48 11.71 16.11
C PRO A 132 9.18 12.76 15.04
N GLU A 133 8.02 13.41 15.16
CA GLU A 133 7.61 14.55 14.33
C GLU A 133 7.63 14.31 12.81
N TYR A 134 7.46 13.06 12.38
CA TYR A 134 7.55 12.63 10.98
C TYR A 134 6.54 13.36 10.06
N HIS A 135 5.32 13.61 10.55
CA HIS A 135 4.31 14.41 9.85
C HIS A 135 4.09 15.79 10.52
N GLY A 136 5.08 16.27 11.28
CA GLY A 136 4.98 17.49 12.10
C GLY A 136 4.77 17.21 13.59
N PRO A 137 4.62 18.26 14.42
CA PRO A 137 4.60 18.16 15.88
C PRO A 137 3.67 17.07 16.41
N GLY A 138 4.18 16.20 17.29
CA GLY A 138 3.42 15.13 17.93
C GLY A 138 3.07 13.92 17.06
N THR A 139 3.53 13.86 15.80
CA THR A 139 3.17 12.77 14.87
C THR A 139 4.37 11.86 14.58
N ALA A 140 4.58 10.85 15.42
CA ALA A 140 5.64 9.87 15.20
C ALA A 140 5.21 8.78 14.21
N MET A 141 6.13 8.30 13.37
CA MET A 141 5.91 7.18 12.44
C MET A 141 7.00 6.13 12.53
N MET A 142 6.64 4.88 12.30
CA MET A 142 7.59 3.83 11.93
C MET A 142 7.87 3.96 10.44
N THR A 143 9.13 3.82 10.07
CA THR A 143 9.56 3.77 8.66
C THR A 143 9.94 2.35 8.28
N PHE A 144 9.65 1.96 7.05
CA PHE A 144 9.96 0.65 6.53
C PHE A 144 10.87 0.77 5.32
N THR A 145 11.92 -0.04 5.29
CA THR A 145 12.84 -0.14 4.13
C THR A 145 13.04 -1.61 3.75
N ARG A 146 12.86 -1.93 2.47
CA ARG A 146 13.14 -3.26 1.91
C ARG A 146 14.02 -3.13 0.68
N LYS A 147 15.13 -3.85 0.65
CA LYS A 147 15.91 -4.06 -0.58
C LYS A 147 15.21 -5.11 -1.44
N LEU A 148 15.14 -4.87 -2.74
CA LEU A 148 14.51 -5.75 -3.73
C LEU A 148 15.49 -6.76 -4.32
#